data_AF-A0A920ECI8-F1
#
_entry.id   AF-A0A920ECI8-F1
#
_cell.length_a   1.000
_cell.length_b   1.000
_cell.length_c   1.000
_cell.angle_alpha   90.00
_cell.angle_beta   90.00
_cell.angle_gamma   90.00
#
_symmetry.space_group_name_H-M   'P 1'
#
loop_
_entity.id
_entity.type
_entity.pdbx_description
1 polymer ?
#
loop_
_entity_poly.entity_id
_entity_poly.type
_entity_poly.pdbx_seq_one_letter_code
_entity_poly.pdbx_strand_id
1 'polypeptide(L)' 'MVDYIQIAWQGLVSGFAYALIGLALVMVYKTARILNFAAGTMAGISGFLAHWWAAEQDMPFGIAILLQ' A
#
# COMPACT_ATOMS: atom_id res chain seq x y z
N MET A 1 24.96 19.57 -13.37
CA MET A 1 23.87 20.56 -13.12
C MET A 1 22.50 19.90 -13.18
N VAL A 2 22.26 19.01 -14.14
CA VAL A 2 21.00 18.25 -14.28
C VAL A 2 20.74 17.31 -13.08
N ASP A 3 21.78 16.71 -12.51
CA ASP A 3 21.61 15.76 -11.39
C ASP A 3 21.03 16.41 -10.12
N TYR A 4 21.42 17.65 -9.82
CA TYR A 4 20.88 18.38 -8.66
C TYR A 4 19.38 18.68 -8.83
N ILE A 5 18.96 19.05 -10.05
CA ILE A 5 17.54 19.29 -10.35
C ILE A 5 16.75 17.98 -10.27
N GLN A 6 17.34 16.87 -10.71
CA GLN A 6 16.71 15.55 -10.70
C GLN A 6 16.53 15.03 -9.27
N ILE A 7 17.54 15.16 -8.41
CA ILE A 7 17.45 14.75 -7.01
C ILE A 7 16.41 15.61 -6.27
N ALA A 8 16.39 16.92 -6.51
CA ALA A 8 15.36 17.80 -5.94
C ALA A 8 13.95 17.41 -6.39
N TRP A 9 13.77 17.09 -7.68
CA TRP A 9 12.50 16.62 -8.23
C TRP A 9 12.07 15.27 -7.64
N GLN A 10 12.97 14.30 -7.56
CA GLN A 10 12.69 13.00 -6.94
C GLN A 10 12.33 13.14 -5.47
N GLY A 11 13.04 13.99 -4.72
CA GLY A 11 12.74 14.31 -3.33
C GLY A 11 11.36 14.96 -3.16
N LEU A 12 10.99 15.88 -4.06
CA LEU A 12 9.67 16.52 -4.05
C LEU A 12 8.54 15.52 -4.34
N VAL A 13 8.68 14.71 -5.39
CA VAL A 13 7.66 13.70 -5.76
C VAL A 13 7.47 12.65 -4.66
N SER A 14 8.57 12.14 -4.11
CA SER A 14 8.52 11.18 -3.01
C SER A 14 7.93 11.81 -1.73
N GLY A 15 8.30 13.05 -1.41
CA GLY A 15 7.73 13.80 -0.29
C GLY A 15 6.21 13.98 -0.41
N PHE A 16 5.72 14.31 -1.61
CA PHE A 16 4.28 14.38 -1.88
C PHE A 16 3.58 13.03 -1.71
N ALA A 17 4.19 11.93 -2.15
CA ALA A 17 3.64 10.60 -1.95
C ALA A 17 3.47 10.28 -0.46
N TYR A 18 4.49 10.56 0.38
CA TYR A 18 4.40 10.35 1.82
C TYR A 18 3.40 11.29 2.50
N ALA A 19 3.30 12.54 2.06
CA ALA A 19 2.30 13.49 2.56
C ALA A 19 0.87 13.02 2.27
N LEU A 20 0.61 12.47 1.08
CA LEU A 20 -0.68 11.89 0.71
C LEU A 20 -1.06 10.68 1.58
N ILE A 21 -0.09 9.83 1.92
CA ILE A 21 -0.30 8.70 2.84
C ILE A 21 -0.73 9.21 4.23
N GLY A 22 -0.05 10.24 4.75
CA GLY A 22 -0.44 10.89 6.00
C GLY A 22 -1.84 11.51 5.94
N LEU A 23 -2.17 12.16 4.83
CA LEU A 23 -3.49 12.76 4.60
C LEU A 23 -4.60 11.70 4.54
N ALA A 24 -4.34 10.56 3.89
CA ALA A 24 -5.26 9.43 3.86
C ALA A 24 -5.55 8.89 5.28
N LEU A 25 -4.52 8.76 6.13
CA LEU A 25 -4.68 8.38 7.53
C LEU A 25 -5.55 9.37 8.31
N VAL A 26 -5.31 10.68 8.14
CA VAL A 26 -6.11 11.73 8.79
C VAL A 26 -7.56 11.71 8.31
N MET A 27 -7.81 11.50 7.02
CA MET A 27 -9.15 11.42 6.45
C MET A 27 -9.94 10.23 7.01
N VAL A 28 -9.31 9.05 7.11
CA VAL A 28 -9.93 7.86 7.72
C VAL A 28 -10.24 8.11 9.19
N TYR A 29 -9.29 8.68 9.95
CA TYR A 29 -9.50 8.97 11.37
C TYR A 29 -10.62 9.99 11.58
N LYS A 30 -10.71 11.03 10.74
CA LYS A 30 -11.74 12.07 10.86
C LYS A 30 -13.14 11.52 10.63
N THR A 31 -13.30 10.56 9.70
CA THR A 31 -14.60 9.95 9.38
C THR A 31 -14.99 8.85 10.35
N ALA A 32 -14.07 7.97 10.75
CA ALA A 32 -14.37 6.80 11.59
C ALA A 32 -14.17 7.04 13.09
N ARG A 33 -13.41 8.08 13.49
CA ARG A 33 -12.88 8.29 14.86
C ARG A 33 -12.05 7.12 15.42
N ILE A 34 -11.76 6.13 14.59
CA ILE A 34 -10.96 4.95 14.88
C ILE A 34 -9.87 4.88 13.80
N LEU A 35 -8.63 4.63 14.22
CA LEU A 35 -7.54 4.33 13.28
C LEU A 35 -7.78 2.96 12.67
N ASN A 36 -8.32 2.94 11.45
CA ASN A 36 -8.53 1.72 10.70
C ASN A 36 -7.31 1.43 9.80
N PHE A 37 -6.37 0.65 10.35
CA PHE A 37 -5.23 0.10 9.60
C PHE A 37 -5.58 -1.14 8.76
N ALA A 38 -6.84 -1.61 8.85
CA ALA A 38 -7.28 -2.82 8.16
C ALA A 38 -7.37 -2.62 6.65
N ALA A 39 -7.54 -1.39 6.17
CA ALA A 39 -7.74 -1.14 4.73
C ALA A 39 -6.44 -1.13 3.90
N GLY A 40 -5.30 -0.73 4.48
CA GLY A 40 -4.05 -0.55 3.73
C GLY A 40 -3.07 -1.70 3.94
N THR A 41 -2.52 -1.80 5.15
CA THR A 41 -1.49 -2.80 5.47
C THR A 41 -2.06 -4.22 5.51
N MET A 42 -3.26 -4.42 6.06
CA MET A 42 -3.87 -5.76 6.07
C MET A 42 -4.31 -6.23 4.69
N ALA A 43 -4.76 -5.33 3.81
CA ALA A 43 -5.03 -5.65 2.41
C ALA A 43 -3.75 -6.02 1.64
N GLY A 44 -2.63 -5.36 1.95
CA GLY A 44 -1.32 -5.71 1.40
C GLY A 44 -0.84 -7.09 1.85
N ILE A 45 -1.02 -7.42 3.15
CA ILE A 45 -0.64 -8.72 3.70
C ILE A 45 -1.52 -9.84 3.11
N SER A 46 -2.83 -9.64 3.03
CA SER A 46 -3.73 -10.66 2.47
C SER A 46 -3.49 -10.87 0.98
N GLY A 47 -3.25 -9.79 0.22
CA GLY A 47 -2.87 -9.88 -1.20
C GLY A 47 -1.53 -10.60 -1.42
N PHE A 48 -0.54 -10.36 -0.54
CA PHE A 48 0.72 -11.10 -0.58
C PHE A 48 0.52 -12.58 -0.27
N LEU A 49 -0.32 -12.92 0.72
CA LEU A 49 -0.63 -14.30 1.07
C LEU A 49 -1.29 -15.06 -0.08
N ALA A 50 -2.24 -14.43 -0.80
CA ALA A 50 -2.81 -15.05 -1.99
C ALA A 50 -1.81 -15.18 -3.13
N HIS A 51 -0.92 -14.20 -3.33
CA HIS A 51 0.14 -14.33 -4.32
C HIS A 51 1.11 -15.46 -3.96
N TRP A 52 1.45 -15.62 -2.68
CA TRP A 52 2.30 -16.70 -2.19
C TRP A 52 1.66 -18.08 -2.41
N TRP A 53 0.36 -18.22 -2.08
CA TRP A 53 -0.38 -19.46 -2.35
C TRP A 53 -0.52 -19.76 -3.85
N ALA A 54 -0.74 -18.73 -4.68
CA ALA A 54 -0.83 -18.92 -6.12
C ALA A 54 0.53 -19.24 -6.75
N ALA A 55 1.63 -18.66 -6.28
CA ALA A 55 2.95 -18.80 -6.88
C ALA A 55 3.72 -20.04 -6.44
N GLU A 56 3.59 -20.46 -5.17
CA GLU A 56 4.38 -21.57 -4.63
C GLU A 56 3.60 -22.88 -4.48
N GLN A 57 2.25 -22.83 -4.45
CA GLN A 57 1.42 -24.04 -4.33
C GLN A 57 0.64 -24.40 -5.59
N ASP A 58 0.89 -23.73 -6.72
CA ASP A 58 0.19 -23.96 -8.01
C ASP A 58 -1.36 -23.90 -7.85
N MET A 59 -1.84 -23.20 -6.82
CA MET A 59 -3.26 -23.14 -6.53
C MET A 59 -3.97 -22.23 -7.54
N PRO A 60 -5.13 -22.65 -8.08
CA PRO A 60 -5.96 -21.81 -8.93
C PRO A 60 -6.25 -20.47 -8.24
N PHE A 61 -6.10 -19.37 -8.98
CA PHE A 61 -6.22 -18.00 -8.45
C PHE A 61 -7.51 -17.76 -7.65
N GLY A 62 -8.62 -18.40 -8.04
CA GLY A 62 -9.89 -18.30 -7.32
C GLY A 62 -9.88 -18.92 -5.92
N ILE A 63 -9.09 -19.98 -5.68
CA ILE A 63 -8.96 -20.64 -4.37
C ILE A 63 -8.02 -19.83 -3.47
N ALA A 64 -6.93 -19.30 -4.04
CA ALA A 64 -5.96 -18.49 -3.31
C ALA A 64 -6.59 -17.20 -2.73
N ILE A 65 -7.51 -16.58 -3.47
CA ILE A 65 -8.25 -15.39 -3.00
C ILE A 65 -9.32 -15.75 -1.95
N LEU A 66 -9.93 -16.93 -2.02
CA LEU A 66 -10.94 -17.34 -1.04
C LEU A 66 -10.34 -17.69 0.32
N LEU A 67 -9.06 -18.06 0.37
CA LEU A 67 -8.37 -18.49 1.57
C LEU A 67 -7.67 -17.35 2.33
N GLN A 68 -7.46 -16.18 1.69
CA GLN A 68 -6.72 -15.03 2.27
C GLN A 68 -7.52 -14.19 3.25
#